data_AF-A0A2G0QG91-F1
#
_entry.id   AF-A0A2G0QG91-F1
#
_cell.length_a   1.000
_cell.length_b   1.000
_cell.length_c   1.000
_cell.angle_alpha   90.00
_cell.angle_beta   90.00
_cell.angle_gamma   90.00
#
_symmetry.space_group_name_H-M   'P 1'
#
loop_
_entity.id
_entity.type
_entity.pdbx_description
1 polymer ?
#
loop_
_entity_poly.entity_id
_entity_poly.type
_entity_poly.pdbx_seq_one_letter_code
_entity_poly.pdbx_strand_id
1 'polypeptide(L)' 'MNMKTIYVLTRDYRSYTIGIRPIEPHIDVNVPEDFSGGAKTYDPDTREWIPDEPSSRK' A
#
# COMPACT_ATOMS: atom_id res chain seq x y z
N MET A 1 13.56 -6.08 13.15
CA MET A 1 12.28 -5.48 12.69
C MET A 1 11.56 -6.56 11.92
N ASN A 2 10.42 -7.02 12.42
CA ASN A 2 9.62 -8.00 11.71
C ASN A 2 8.92 -7.31 10.53
N MET A 3 8.95 -7.97 9.37
CA MET A 3 8.28 -7.51 8.16
C MET A 3 7.15 -8.47 7.84
N LYS A 4 6.07 -7.94 7.28
CA LYS A 4 4.96 -8.70 6.71
C LYS A 4 4.82 -8.35 5.23
N THR A 5 4.41 -9.32 4.43
CA THR A 5 4.05 -9.07 3.03
C THR A 5 2.57 -8.70 2.94
N ILE A 6 2.29 -7.62 2.22
CA ILE A 6 0.95 -7.19 1.85
C ILE A 6 0.82 -7.19 0.33
N TYR A 7 -0.41 -7.31 -0.17
CA TYR A 7 -0.70 -7.38 -1.60
C TYR A 7 -1.45 -6.12 -2.01
N VAL A 8 -0.77 -5.17 -2.65
CA VAL A 8 -1.34 -3.90 -3.09
C VAL A 8 -2.04 -4.09 -4.43
N LEU A 9 -3.32 -3.72 -4.52
CA LEU A 9 -4.10 -3.86 -5.74
C LEU A 9 -3.69 -2.81 -6.78
N THR A 10 -3.35 -3.24 -8.00
CA THR A 10 -2.85 -2.32 -9.05
C THR A 10 -3.94 -1.45 -9.68
N ARG A 11 -5.21 -1.69 -9.34
CA ARG A 11 -6.34 -0.89 -9.84
C ARG A 11 -6.35 0.53 -9.27
N ASP A 12 -5.83 0.71 -8.06
CA ASP A 12 -5.88 1.98 -7.32
C ASP A 12 -4.64 2.25 -6.46
N TYR A 13 -3.76 1.26 -6.28
CA TYR A 13 -2.53 1.31 -5.49
C TYR A 13 -2.70 1.77 -4.02
N ARG A 14 -3.94 1.83 -3.53
CA ARG A 14 -4.29 2.30 -2.19
C ARG A 14 -4.91 1.18 -1.35
N SER A 15 -5.63 0.29 -2.02
CA SER A 15 -6.23 -0.91 -1.47
C SER A 15 -5.20 -2.03 -1.40
N TYR A 16 -5.16 -2.74 -0.27
CA TYR A 16 -4.27 -3.89 -0.10
C TYR A 16 -4.89 -4.96 0.79
N THR A 17 -4.43 -6.20 0.65
CA THR A 17 -4.79 -7.32 1.52
C THR A 17 -3.58 -7.81 2.31
N ILE A 18 -3.84 -8.43 3.46
CA ILE A 18 -2.81 -9.02 4.33
C ILE A 18 -3.10 -10.52 4.46
N GLY A 19 -2.06 -11.36 4.33
CA GLY A 19 -2.13 -12.81 4.56
C GLY A 19 -2.78 -13.63 3.45
N ILE A 20 -3.81 -13.10 2.77
CA ILE A 20 -4.46 -13.76 1.64
C ILE A 20 -4.05 -13.07 0.34
N ARG A 21 -3.41 -13.83 -0.54
CA ARG A 21 -3.04 -13.38 -1.88
C ARG A 21 -4.32 -13.20 -2.73
N PRO A 22 -4.59 -12.00 -3.25
CA PRO A 22 -5.79 -11.76 -4.04
C PRO A 22 -5.68 -12.38 -5.43
N ILE A 23 -6.83 -12.71 -6.02
CA ILE A 23 -6.92 -13.16 -7.42
C ILE A 23 -6.76 -11.98 -8.39
N GLU A 24 -7.15 -10.78 -7.94
CA GLU A 24 -6.97 -9.53 -8.67
C GLU A 24 -5.47 -9.22 -8.89
N PRO A 25 -5.11 -8.51 -9.97
CA PRO A 25 -3.74 -8.03 -10.18
C PRO A 25 -3.23 -7.20 -8.98
N HIS A 26 -2.06 -7.58 -8.49
CA HIS A 26 -1.47 -7.00 -7.29
C HIS A 26 0.05 -6.98 -7.35
N ILE A 27 0.64 -6.19 -6.46
CA ILE A 27 2.08 -6.12 -6.20
C ILE A 27 2.34 -6.58 -4.76
N ASP A 28 3.35 -7.43 -4.60
CA ASP A 28 3.80 -7.93 -3.31
C ASP A 28 4.73 -6.89 -2.68
N VAL A 29 4.35 -6.33 -1.54
CA VAL A 29 5.09 -5.28 -0.84
C VAL A 29 5.42 -5.73 0.57
N ASN A 30 6.71 -5.67 0.94
CA ASN A 30 7.15 -5.96 2.30
C ASN A 30 7.12 -4.69 3.13
N VAL A 31 6.37 -4.73 4.23
CA VAL A 31 6.19 -3.59 5.13
C VAL A 31 6.45 -4.00 6.58
N PRO A 32 6.78 -3.06 7.50
CA PRO A 32 6.87 -3.36 8.93
C PRO A 32 5.57 -3.97 9.49
N GLU A 33 5.63 -4.75 10.56
CA GLU A 33 4.41 -5.28 11.20
C GLU A 33 3.43 -4.18 11.64
N ASP A 34 3.93 -3.06 12.17
CA ASP A 34 3.17 -1.86 12.54
C ASP A 34 2.70 -1.01 11.35
N PHE A 35 2.94 -1.45 10.12
CA PHE A 35 2.49 -0.71 8.94
C PHE A 35 0.95 -0.61 8.88
N SER A 36 0.49 0.64 8.75
CA SER A 36 -0.89 1.01 8.44
C SER A 36 -0.88 1.89 7.20
N GLY A 37 -1.50 1.43 6.11
CA GLY A 37 -1.51 2.12 4.83
C GLY A 37 -2.25 3.46 4.87
N GLY A 38 -3.25 3.61 5.76
CA GLY A 38 -3.90 4.88 6.02
C GLY A 38 -4.34 5.65 4.76
N ALA A 39 -4.21 6.97 4.80
CA ALA A 39 -4.36 7.84 3.62
C ALA A 39 -3.02 7.96 2.89
N LYS A 40 -2.53 6.85 2.34
CA LYS A 40 -1.35 6.80 1.49
C LYS A 40 -1.65 5.97 0.25
N THR A 41 -1.04 6.35 -0.86
CA THR A 41 -1.06 5.61 -2.11
C THR A 41 0.33 5.05 -2.37
N TYR A 42 0.42 3.78 -2.75
CA TYR A 42 1.68 3.14 -3.11
C TYR A 42 2.10 3.55 -4.52
N ASP A 43 3.34 3.99 -4.68
CA ASP A 43 3.92 4.29 -5.99
C ASP A 43 4.77 3.08 -6.43
N PRO A 44 4.39 2.37 -7.51
CA PRO A 44 5.11 1.19 -7.96
C PRO A 44 6.47 1.50 -8.62
N ASP A 45 6.67 2.73 -9.11
CA ASP A 45 7.90 3.15 -9.80
C ASP A 45 9.00 3.49 -8.79
N THR A 46 8.66 4.23 -7.72
CA THR A 46 9.59 4.58 -6.63
C THR A 46 9.59 3.54 -5.50
N ARG A 47 8.56 2.69 -5.44
CA ARG A 47 8.30 1.70 -4.37
C ARG A 47 8.06 2.35 -3.01
N GLU A 48 7.52 3.57 -2.99
CA GLU A 48 7.28 4.35 -1.79
C GLU A 48 5.79 4.52 -1.50
N TRP A 49 5.46 4.75 -0.23
CA TRP A 49 4.09 5.08 0.19
C TRP A 49 3.95 6.60 0.27
N ILE A 50 3.29 7.18 -0.73
CA ILE A 50 3.08 8.62 -0.83
C ILE A 50 1.84 8.98 -0.01
N PRO A 51 1.95 9.86 1.01
CA PRO A 51 0.78 10.34 1.71
C PRO A 51 -0.15 11.06 0.75
N ASP A 52 -1.44 10.72 0.79
CA ASP A 52 -2.45 11.54 0.16
C ASP A 52 -2.37 12.92 0.83
N GLU A 53 -1.98 13.95 0.09
CA GLU A 53 -2.02 15.31 0.63
C GLU A 53 -3.46 15.56 1.11
N PRO A 54 -3.67 16.01 2.36
CA PRO A 54 -4.95 16.56 2.71
C PRO A 54 -5.10 17.76 1.80
N SER A 55 -5.97 17.66 0.79
CA SER A 55 -6.32 18.79 -0.07
C SER A 55 -6.63 19.94 0.87
N SER A 56 -5.68 20.89 0.98
CA SER A 56 -5.90 22.16 1.63
C SER A 56 -6.92 22.86 0.74
N ARG A 57 -8.21 22.52 0.93
CA ARG A 57 -9.32 23.37 0.51
C ARG A 57 -9.22 24.63 1.37
N LYS A 58 -8.42 25.54 0.85
CA LYS A 58 -8.43 26.95 1.17
C LYS A 58 -9.73 27.58 0.67
#